data_AF-A0A7C5GRR3-F1
#
_entry.id   AF-A0A7C5GRR3-F1
#
_cell.length_a   1.000
_cell.length_b   1.000
_cell.length_c   1.000
_cell.angle_alpha   90.00
_cell.angle_beta   90.00
_cell.angle_gamma   90.00
#
_symmetry.space_group_name_H-M   'P 1'
#
loop_
_entity.id
_entity.type
_entity.pdbx_description
1 polymer ?
#
loop_
_entity_poly.entity_id
_entity_poly.type
_entity_poly.pdbx_seq_one_letter_code
_entity_poly.pdbx_strand_id
1 'polypeptide(L)'
;MQRDHALDVLRGIMLVIMAVDHFGEPIEPYTWQFLGFVTAAEGFVFLSGMLVGIVYSRYLTQPKAILNQHIWDRARVIYVYHLITLFGVFLFTTLSVWSGAAWESYATEMIHQPWLSLLLGVILLYLPPMLDILPIYILFMLLTPYILRGLHSRYVYLILLTSFLVWLLAQFDIHKLLLFSPLLDAMRLGAFDPFGWQLIFVLGMYLGYRRFQRGGRPTTLSWSLLAIASAM
;
A
#
# COMPACT_ATOMS: atom_id res chain seq x y z
N MET A 1 4.24 -7.53 -23.82
CA MET A 1 2.93 -6.90 -23.52
C MET A 1 3.06 -5.40 -23.69
N GLN A 2 2.12 -4.78 -24.40
CA GLN A 2 1.97 -3.33 -24.45
C GLN A 2 1.44 -2.82 -23.10
N ARG A 3 1.72 -1.55 -22.80
CA ARG A 3 1.28 -0.87 -21.58
C ARG A 3 -0.25 -0.74 -21.59
N ASP A 4 -0.90 -1.17 -20.51
CA ASP A 4 -2.35 -1.03 -20.37
C ASP A 4 -2.68 0.34 -19.79
N HIS A 5 -3.12 1.25 -20.66
CA HIS A 5 -3.50 2.61 -20.27
C HIS A 5 -4.72 2.65 -19.33
N ALA A 6 -5.60 1.64 -19.35
CA ALA A 6 -6.77 1.62 -18.48
C ALA A 6 -6.37 1.49 -17.00
N LEU A 7 -5.40 0.63 -16.69
CA LEU A 7 -4.89 0.49 -15.33
C LEU A 7 -4.22 1.76 -14.81
N ASP A 8 -3.52 2.48 -15.69
CA ASP A 8 -2.89 3.76 -15.33
C ASP A 8 -3.93 4.85 -15.09
N VAL A 9 -4.95 4.95 -15.95
CA VAL A 9 -6.06 5.91 -15.78
C VAL A 9 -6.84 5.62 -14.51
N LEU A 10 -7.22 4.36 -14.25
CA LEU A 10 -7.93 3.99 -13.03
C LEU A 10 -7.14 4.35 -11.77
N ARG A 11 -5.84 4.07 -11.75
CA ARG A 11 -4.97 4.49 -10.63
C ARG A 11 -4.92 6.01 -10.48
N GLY A 12 -4.86 6.75 -11.59
CA GLY A 12 -4.93 8.21 -11.58
C GLY A 12 -6.24 8.73 -10.99
N ILE A 13 -7.37 8.14 -11.35
CA ILE A 13 -8.69 8.48 -10.78
C ILE A 13 -8.69 8.21 -9.27
N MET A 14 -8.16 7.07 -8.81
CA MET A 14 -8.05 6.79 -7.37
C MET A 14 -7.20 7.84 -6.64
N LEU A 15 -6.10 8.32 -7.24
CA LEU A 15 -5.29 9.40 -6.65
C LEU A 15 -6.06 10.72 -6.54
N VAL A 16 -6.86 11.06 -7.56
CA VAL A 16 -7.71 12.26 -7.51
C VAL A 16 -8.76 12.14 -6.42
N ILE A 17 -9.45 10.99 -6.32
CA ILE A 17 -10.46 10.75 -5.29
C ILE A 17 -9.83 10.82 -3.90
N MET A 18 -8.70 10.13 -3.66
CA MET A 18 -8.00 10.21 -2.38
C MET A 18 -7.61 11.65 -2.03
N ALA A 19 -7.14 12.45 -2.98
CA ALA A 19 -6.82 13.86 -2.73
C ALA A 19 -8.07 14.67 -2.33
N VAL A 20 -9.20 14.45 -3.01
CA VAL A 20 -10.49 15.09 -2.69
C VAL A 20 -10.97 14.69 -1.31
N ASP A 21 -10.91 13.40 -0.96
CA ASP A 21 -11.32 12.90 0.36
C ASP A 21 -10.52 13.56 1.50
N HIS A 22 -9.26 13.94 1.24
CA HIS A 22 -8.43 14.63 2.23
C HIS A 22 -8.68 16.14 2.34
N PHE A 23 -9.40 16.75 1.39
CA PHE A 23 -9.85 18.15 1.51
C PHE A 23 -11.11 18.31 2.37
N GLY A 24 -11.82 17.22 2.65
CA GLY A 24 -13.02 17.21 3.50
C GLY A 24 -14.26 17.76 2.81
N GLU A 25 -15.19 18.28 3.60
CA GLU A 25 -16.46 18.83 3.11
C GLU A 25 -16.26 20.01 2.13
N PRO A 26 -17.16 20.18 1.14
CA PRO A 26 -18.44 19.48 0.98
C PRO A 26 -18.41 18.26 0.07
N ILE A 27 -17.25 17.90 -0.49
CA ILE A 27 -17.16 16.90 -1.56
C ILE A 27 -16.90 15.50 -1.01
N GLU A 28 -16.12 15.38 0.07
CA GLU A 28 -15.75 14.11 0.71
C GLU A 28 -16.93 13.15 0.94
N PRO A 29 -18.12 13.57 1.42
CA PRO A 29 -19.24 12.64 1.64
C PRO A 29 -19.76 11.94 0.38
N TYR A 30 -19.48 12.49 -0.81
CA TYR A 30 -19.90 11.93 -2.09
C TYR A 30 -18.83 11.03 -2.72
N THR A 31 -17.57 11.17 -2.31
CA THR A 31 -16.41 10.47 -2.89
C THR A 31 -15.84 9.42 -1.95
N TRP A 32 -15.97 9.62 -0.64
CA TRP A 32 -15.65 8.64 0.38
C TRP A 32 -16.58 7.43 0.25
N GLN A 33 -15.99 6.23 0.27
CA GLN A 33 -16.78 4.99 0.21
C GLN A 33 -17.76 4.94 -0.99
N PHE A 34 -17.34 5.48 -2.14
CA PHE A 34 -18.17 5.61 -3.35
C PHE A 34 -18.77 4.30 -3.87
N LEU A 35 -18.27 3.14 -3.43
CA LEU A 35 -18.81 1.82 -3.75
C LEU A 35 -18.98 0.97 -2.48
N GLY A 36 -19.96 1.30 -1.66
CA GLY A 36 -20.26 0.57 -0.43
C GLY A 36 -19.15 0.76 0.61
N PHE A 37 -18.48 -0.31 1.03
CA PHE A 37 -17.39 -0.22 2.01
C PHE A 37 -16.00 -0.01 1.37
N VAL A 38 -15.92 0.28 0.06
CA VAL A 38 -14.65 0.41 -0.68
C VAL A 38 -14.28 1.88 -0.85
N THR A 39 -13.10 2.27 -0.38
CA THR A 39 -12.52 3.60 -0.62
C THR A 39 -11.59 3.60 -1.84
N ALA A 40 -11.15 4.79 -2.26
CA ALA A 40 -10.17 4.92 -3.33
C ALA A 40 -8.81 4.32 -2.95
N ALA A 41 -8.49 4.23 -1.66
CA ALA A 41 -7.23 3.62 -1.20
C ALA A 41 -7.19 2.11 -1.46
N GLU A 42 -8.26 1.35 -1.15
CA GLU A 42 -8.31 -0.08 -1.48
C GLU A 42 -8.22 -0.31 -2.99
N GLY A 43 -8.92 0.51 -3.77
CA GLY A 43 -8.85 0.47 -5.23
C GLY A 43 -7.42 0.72 -5.74
N PHE A 44 -6.74 1.73 -5.20
CA PHE A 44 -5.37 2.05 -5.58
C PHE A 44 -4.38 0.93 -5.21
N VAL A 45 -4.50 0.36 -4.00
CA VAL A 45 -3.66 -0.75 -3.53
C VAL A 45 -3.86 -2.00 -4.37
N PHE A 46 -5.11 -2.37 -4.64
CA PHE A 46 -5.44 -3.50 -5.50
C PHE A 46 -4.88 -3.35 -6.91
N LEU A 47 -5.14 -2.21 -7.56
CA LEU A 47 -4.66 -1.92 -8.91
C LEU A 47 -3.13 -1.90 -8.98
N SER A 48 -2.48 -1.40 -7.93
CA SER A 48 -1.02 -1.40 -7.86
C SER A 48 -0.45 -2.81 -7.72
N GLY A 49 -1.06 -3.66 -6.88
CA GLY A 49 -0.73 -5.08 -6.82
C GLY A 49 -0.89 -5.77 -8.18
N MET A 50 -2.00 -5.53 -8.87
CA MET A 50 -2.24 -6.06 -10.22
C MET A 50 -1.18 -5.61 -11.22
N LEU A 51 -0.82 -4.33 -11.22
CA LEU A 51 0.23 -3.82 -12.09
C LEU A 51 1.58 -4.47 -11.79
N VAL A 52 1.93 -4.64 -10.52
CA VAL A 52 3.16 -5.34 -10.10
C VAL A 52 3.14 -6.79 -10.61
N GLY A 53 2.02 -7.49 -10.46
CA GLY A 53 1.81 -8.84 -10.99
C GLY A 53 2.00 -8.91 -12.50
N ILE A 54 1.50 -7.93 -13.27
CA ILE A 54 1.66 -7.92 -14.74
C ILE A 54 3.09 -7.58 -15.15
N VAL A 55 3.68 -6.54 -14.55
CA VAL A 55 4.97 -5.99 -14.96
C VAL A 55 6.10 -6.94 -14.61
N TYR A 56 6.15 -7.41 -13.36
CA TYR A 56 7.33 -8.12 -12.87
C TYR A 56 7.31 -9.62 -13.14
N SER A 57 6.16 -10.21 -13.50
CA SER A 57 6.08 -11.63 -13.86
C SER A 57 6.91 -12.01 -15.09
N ARG A 58 7.24 -11.05 -15.96
CA ARG A 58 8.13 -11.27 -17.11
C ARG A 58 9.57 -11.65 -16.72
N TYR A 59 9.98 -11.38 -15.48
CA TYR A 59 11.31 -11.69 -14.97
C TYR A 59 11.37 -13.05 -14.28
N LEU A 60 10.26 -13.78 -14.16
CA LEU A 60 10.23 -15.08 -13.47
C LEU A 60 11.00 -16.19 -14.18
N THR A 61 11.19 -16.07 -15.48
CA THR A 61 12.01 -17.00 -16.29
C THR A 61 13.49 -16.61 -16.35
N GLN A 62 13.86 -15.47 -15.75
CA GLN A 62 15.22 -14.97 -15.72
C GLN A 62 15.91 -15.33 -14.39
N PRO A 63 17.24 -15.17 -14.27
CA PRO A 63 17.94 -15.36 -13.00
C PRO A 63 17.28 -14.56 -11.86
N LYS A 64 17.15 -15.19 -10.68
CA LYS A 64 16.46 -14.61 -9.51
C LYS A 64 16.92 -13.19 -9.17
N ALA A 65 18.20 -12.90 -9.36
CA ALA A 65 18.81 -11.60 -9.12
C ALA A 65 18.16 -10.46 -9.93
N ILE A 66 17.71 -10.72 -11.16
CA ILE A 66 17.14 -9.68 -12.04
C ILE A 66 15.80 -9.17 -11.49
N LEU A 67 14.91 -10.08 -11.08
CA LEU A 67 13.66 -9.70 -10.41
C LEU A 67 13.95 -8.94 -9.12
N ASN A 68 14.87 -9.44 -8.28
CA ASN A 68 15.24 -8.77 -7.04
C ASN A 68 15.75 -7.35 -7.28
N GLN A 69 16.61 -7.15 -8.29
CA GLN A 69 17.17 -5.85 -8.62
C GLN A 69 16.08 -4.85 -9.03
N HIS A 70 15.20 -5.22 -9.97
CA HIS A 70 14.14 -4.30 -10.41
C HIS A 70 13.14 -3.97 -9.29
N ILE A 71 12.90 -4.91 -8.37
CA ILE A 71 12.08 -4.67 -7.19
C ILE A 71 12.79 -3.74 -6.21
N TRP A 72 14.08 -3.97 -5.95
CA TRP A 72 14.90 -3.14 -5.08
C TRP A 72 15.01 -1.70 -5.60
N ASP A 73 15.26 -1.52 -6.89
CA ASP A 73 15.31 -0.20 -7.53
C ASP A 73 13.98 0.53 -7.37
N ARG A 74 12.85 -0.19 -7.51
CA ARG A 74 11.52 0.41 -7.34
C ARG A 74 11.22 0.75 -5.89
N ALA A 75 11.54 -0.14 -4.95
CA ALA A 75 11.40 0.12 -3.52
C ALA A 75 12.25 1.32 -3.07
N ARG A 76 13.49 1.42 -3.59
CA ARG A 76 14.38 2.56 -3.35
C ARG A 76 13.79 3.87 -3.85
N VAL A 77 13.19 3.88 -5.05
CA VAL A 77 12.51 5.08 -5.57
C VAL A 77 11.40 5.52 -4.62
N ILE A 78 10.53 4.60 -4.19
CA ILE A 78 9.44 4.90 -3.25
C ILE A 78 10.00 5.43 -1.93
N TYR A 79 11.04 4.81 -1.40
CA TYR A 79 11.72 5.24 -0.18
C TYR A 79 12.33 6.64 -0.30
N VAL A 80 12.96 6.98 -1.43
CA VAL A 80 13.47 8.33 -1.66
C VAL A 80 12.35 9.36 -1.68
N TYR A 81 11.21 9.07 -2.32
CA TYR A 81 10.05 9.96 -2.28
C TYR A 81 9.45 10.08 -0.87
N HIS A 82 9.44 9.00 -0.09
CA HIS A 82 9.09 9.05 1.33
C HIS A 82 10.02 9.98 2.10
N LEU A 83 11.34 9.89 1.91
CA LEU A 83 12.29 10.78 2.59
C LEU A 83 12.13 12.25 2.18
N ILE A 84 11.89 12.52 0.89
CA ILE A 84 11.68 13.90 0.39
C ILE A 84 10.42 14.50 1.03
N THR A 85 9.32 13.75 1.03
CA THR A 85 8.05 14.22 1.58
C THR A 85 8.09 14.34 3.11
N LEU A 86 8.70 13.37 3.80
CA LEU A 86 8.97 13.43 5.24
C LEU A 86 9.80 14.67 5.61
N PHE A 87 10.87 14.96 4.86
CA PHE A 87 11.70 16.14 5.10
C PHE A 87 10.92 17.43 4.83
N GLY A 88 10.06 17.45 3.81
CA GLY A 88 9.14 18.56 3.55
C GLY A 88 8.19 18.82 4.71
N VAL A 89 7.57 17.77 5.26
CA VAL A 89 6.69 17.86 6.45
C VAL A 89 7.47 18.31 7.68
N PHE A 90 8.68 17.80 7.88
CA PHE A 90 9.57 18.22 8.96
C PHE A 90 9.91 19.72 8.88
N LEU A 91 10.33 20.19 7.71
CA LEU A 91 10.67 21.59 7.51
C LEU A 91 9.45 22.49 7.70
N PHE A 92 8.33 22.15 7.08
CA PHE A 92 7.09 22.93 7.19
C PHE A 92 6.58 22.99 8.64
N THR A 93 6.54 21.85 9.33
CA THR A 93 6.11 21.77 10.74
C THR A 93 7.04 22.62 11.61
N THR A 94 8.35 22.46 11.49
CA THR A 94 9.33 23.21 12.31
C THR A 94 9.26 24.71 12.04
N LEU A 95 9.13 25.14 10.78
CA LEU A 95 9.02 26.56 10.42
C LEU A 95 7.69 27.17 10.86
N SER A 96 6.59 26.41 10.84
CA SER A 96 5.29 26.88 11.33
C SER A 96 5.32 27.17 12.83
N VAL A 97 5.93 26.28 13.61
CA VAL A 97 6.13 26.45 15.06
C VAL A 97 7.08 27.60 15.34
N TRP A 98 8.20 27.68 14.62
CA TRP A 98 9.18 28.75 14.78
C TRP A 98 8.63 30.14 14.45
N SER A 99 7.82 30.25 13.39
CA SER A 99 7.23 31.53 12.97
C SER A 99 6.01 31.96 13.78
N GLY A 100 5.46 31.09 14.63
CA GLY A 100 4.21 31.33 15.36
C GLY A 100 3.00 31.41 14.42
N ALA A 101 3.05 30.73 13.27
CA ALA A 101 1.94 30.71 12.33
C ALA A 101 0.68 30.12 12.99
N ALA A 102 -0.49 30.66 12.64
CA ALA A 102 -1.79 30.12 13.05
C ALA A 102 -2.13 28.86 12.24
N TRP A 103 -1.28 27.84 12.34
CA TRP A 103 -1.39 26.57 11.66
C TRP A 103 -1.09 25.43 12.63
N GLU A 104 -1.98 24.45 12.70
CA GLU A 104 -1.76 23.24 13.49
C GLU A 104 -1.36 22.07 12.56
N SER A 105 -0.17 21.53 12.77
CA SER A 105 0.29 20.35 12.03
C SER A 105 -0.31 19.09 12.63
N TYR A 106 -0.85 18.21 11.77
CA TYR A 106 -1.28 16.87 12.17
C TYR A 106 -0.10 15.98 12.61
N ALA A 107 1.14 16.36 12.30
CA ALA A 107 2.35 15.68 12.75
C ALA A 107 2.69 16.02 14.22
N THR A 108 1.77 15.77 15.15
CA THR A 108 1.87 16.19 16.56
C THR A 108 3.17 15.78 17.25
N GLU A 109 3.62 14.54 17.06
CA GLU A 109 4.88 14.06 17.67
C GLU A 109 6.10 14.82 17.15
N MET A 110 6.05 15.26 15.89
CA MET A 110 7.10 16.04 15.27
C MET A 110 7.12 17.49 15.77
N ILE A 111 6.00 18.02 16.27
CA ILE A 111 5.96 19.30 16.98
C ILE A 111 6.71 19.19 18.31
N HIS A 112 6.46 18.12 19.07
CA HIS A 112 7.04 17.94 20.40
C HIS A 112 8.49 17.45 20.37
N GLN A 113 8.82 16.54 19.45
CA GLN A 113 10.12 15.89 19.33
C GLN A 113 10.57 15.82 17.85
N PRO A 114 10.94 16.97 17.23
CA PRO A 114 11.16 17.08 15.78
C PRO A 114 12.26 16.15 15.26
N TRP A 115 13.42 16.13 15.94
CA TRP A 115 14.57 15.33 15.52
C TRP A 115 14.35 13.82 15.71
N LEU A 116 13.74 13.42 16.84
CA LEU A 116 13.42 12.01 17.09
C LEU A 116 12.39 11.53 16.06
N SER A 117 11.34 12.31 15.83
CA SER A 117 10.30 11.98 14.83
C SER A 117 10.88 11.87 13.42
N LEU A 118 11.81 12.76 13.04
CA LEU A 118 12.50 12.65 11.76
C LEU A 118 13.33 11.36 11.68
N LEU A 119 14.12 11.04 12.70
CA LEU A 119 14.93 9.83 12.75
C LEU A 119 14.06 8.56 12.65
N LEU A 120 12.99 8.49 13.45
CA LEU A 120 12.02 7.39 13.44
C LEU A 120 11.32 7.30 12.08
N GLY A 121 11.01 8.43 11.44
CA GLY A 121 10.40 8.45 10.11
C GLY A 121 11.33 7.99 8.99
N VAL A 122 12.65 8.23 9.12
CA VAL A 122 13.66 7.69 8.19
C VAL A 122 13.67 6.16 8.27
N ILE A 123 13.59 5.59 9.46
CA ILE A 123 13.58 4.13 9.65
C ILE A 123 12.16 3.51 9.63
N LEU A 124 11.16 4.28 9.19
CA LEU A 124 9.76 3.85 9.02
C LEU A 124 9.05 3.42 10.32
N LEU A 125 9.51 3.90 11.48
CA LEU A 125 8.90 3.68 12.80
C LEU A 125 8.06 4.86 13.29
N TYR A 126 8.05 5.97 12.57
CA TYR A 126 7.11 7.07 12.78
C TYR A 126 6.57 7.53 11.44
N LEU A 127 5.25 7.53 11.31
CA LEU A 127 4.57 7.88 10.07
C LEU A 127 3.63 9.05 10.38
N PRO A 128 4.02 10.29 10.00
CA PRO A 128 3.09 11.41 10.10
C PRO A 128 1.79 11.06 9.37
N PRO A 129 0.63 11.55 9.85
CA PRO A 129 -0.64 11.30 9.17
C PRO A 129 -0.55 11.63 7.68
N MET A 130 -1.20 10.81 6.84
CA MET A 130 -1.23 10.91 5.37
C MET A 130 0.07 10.51 4.65
N LEU A 131 1.19 10.29 5.36
CA LEU A 131 2.45 9.81 4.79
C LEU A 131 2.65 8.29 4.90
N ASP A 132 1.75 7.62 5.61
CA ASP A 132 1.80 6.21 5.96
C ASP A 132 1.51 5.24 4.80
N ILE A 133 1.00 5.72 3.67
CA ILE A 133 0.80 4.88 2.49
C ILE A 133 2.13 4.50 1.81
N LEU A 134 3.13 5.37 1.75
CA LEU A 134 4.39 5.03 1.04
C LEU A 134 5.14 3.87 1.71
N PRO A 135 5.24 3.78 3.04
CA PRO A 135 5.99 2.73 3.70
C PRO A 135 5.37 1.34 3.57
N ILE A 136 4.04 1.22 3.57
CA ILE A 136 3.39 -0.06 3.26
C ILE A 136 3.74 -0.53 1.84
N TYR A 137 3.87 0.40 0.89
CA TYR A 137 4.26 0.08 -0.48
C TYR A 137 5.71 -0.37 -0.59
N ILE A 138 6.61 0.21 0.20
CA ILE A 138 8.01 -0.27 0.28
C ILE A 138 8.01 -1.73 0.74
N LEU A 139 7.28 -2.04 1.81
CA LEU A 139 7.17 -3.40 2.34
C LEU A 139 6.57 -4.36 1.30
N PHE A 140 5.45 -3.99 0.68
CA PHE A 140 4.78 -4.82 -0.32
C PHE A 140 5.63 -5.06 -1.57
N MET A 141 6.39 -4.04 -2.00
CA MET A 141 7.38 -4.21 -3.06
C MET A 141 8.46 -5.22 -2.63
N LEU A 142 9.02 -5.11 -1.43
CA LEU A 142 10.04 -6.05 -0.93
C LEU A 142 9.50 -7.50 -0.79
N LEU A 143 8.21 -7.67 -0.50
CA LEU A 143 7.55 -8.98 -0.46
C LEU A 143 7.28 -9.58 -1.85
N THR A 144 7.21 -8.74 -2.88
CA THR A 144 6.84 -9.13 -4.24
C THR A 144 7.65 -10.30 -4.83
N PRO A 145 9.00 -10.37 -4.70
CA PRO A 145 9.77 -11.48 -5.26
C PRO A 145 9.37 -12.82 -4.65
N TYR A 146 9.06 -12.84 -3.36
CA TYR A 146 8.64 -14.05 -2.66
C TYR A 146 7.25 -14.51 -3.12
N ILE A 147 6.31 -13.56 -3.21
CA ILE A 147 4.95 -13.83 -3.67
C ILE A 147 4.98 -14.34 -5.12
N LEU A 148 5.59 -13.60 -6.05
CA LEU A 148 5.62 -13.97 -7.47
C LEU A 148 6.32 -15.31 -7.72
N ARG A 149 7.43 -15.58 -7.02
CA ARG A 149 8.11 -16.88 -7.13
C ARG A 149 7.27 -18.01 -6.57
N GLY A 150 6.57 -17.81 -5.46
CA GLY A 150 5.69 -18.82 -4.91
C GLY A 150 4.49 -19.08 -5.82
N LEU A 151 3.90 -18.04 -6.42
CA LEU A 151 2.86 -18.17 -7.44
C LEU A 151 3.36 -18.96 -8.66
N HIS A 152 4.58 -18.69 -9.13
CA HIS A 152 5.23 -19.41 -10.22
C HIS A 152 5.50 -20.88 -9.90
N SER A 153 5.91 -21.17 -8.66
CA SER A 153 6.17 -22.52 -8.16
C SER A 153 4.91 -23.29 -7.75
N ARG A 154 3.72 -22.84 -8.20
CA ARG A 154 2.40 -23.46 -7.95
C ARG A 154 1.93 -23.43 -6.49
N TYR A 155 2.49 -22.58 -5.63
CA TYR A 155 2.04 -22.38 -4.24
C TYR A 155 0.90 -21.36 -4.11
N VAL A 156 0.01 -21.28 -5.10
CA VAL A 156 -1.07 -20.27 -5.18
C VAL A 156 -1.97 -20.33 -3.94
N TYR A 157 -2.48 -21.51 -3.60
CA TYR A 157 -3.38 -21.67 -2.45
C TYR A 157 -2.69 -21.35 -1.13
N LEU A 158 -1.41 -21.74 -0.99
CA LEU A 158 -0.63 -21.43 0.22
C LEU A 158 -0.47 -19.92 0.39
N ILE A 159 -0.11 -19.19 -0.67
CA ILE A 159 0.04 -17.73 -0.62
C ILE A 159 -1.29 -17.05 -0.25
N LEU A 160 -2.38 -17.42 -0.93
CA LEU A 160 -3.68 -16.80 -0.71
C LEU A 160 -4.22 -17.14 0.68
N LEU A 161 -4.07 -18.38 1.14
CA LEU A 161 -4.48 -18.81 2.48
C LEU A 161 -3.66 -18.09 3.56
N THR A 162 -2.33 -18.05 3.42
CA THR A 162 -1.47 -17.32 4.36
C THR A 162 -1.83 -15.84 4.41
N SER A 163 -2.03 -15.21 3.25
CA SER A 163 -2.44 -13.81 3.16
C SER A 163 -3.81 -13.58 3.81
N PHE A 164 -4.77 -14.47 3.59
CA PHE A 164 -6.08 -14.40 4.24
C PHE A 164 -5.99 -14.59 5.76
N LEU A 165 -5.19 -15.55 6.24
CA LEU A 165 -5.00 -15.79 7.68
C LEU A 165 -4.32 -14.60 8.35
N VAL A 166 -3.31 -13.99 7.73
CA VAL A 166 -2.65 -12.78 8.22
C VAL A 166 -3.66 -11.63 8.34
N TRP A 167 -4.50 -11.43 7.32
CA TRP A 167 -5.58 -10.44 7.35
C TRP A 167 -6.61 -10.74 8.44
N LEU A 168 -6.99 -12.01 8.62
CA LEU A 168 -7.96 -12.43 9.63
C LEU A 168 -7.42 -12.16 11.04
N LEU A 169 -6.16 -12.47 11.30
CA LEU A 169 -5.48 -12.13 12.57
C LEU A 169 -5.41 -10.61 12.78
N ALA A 170 -5.36 -9.82 11.70
CA ALA A 170 -5.40 -8.37 11.79
C ALA A 170 -6.76 -7.84 12.25
N GLN A 171 -7.87 -8.46 11.80
CA GLN A 171 -9.23 -8.04 12.18
C GLN A 171 -9.53 -8.18 13.68
N PHE A 172 -8.80 -9.07 14.38
CA PHE A 172 -8.94 -9.29 15.81
C PHE A 172 -7.79 -8.68 16.63
N ASP A 173 -6.97 -7.83 16.03
CA ASP A 173 -5.78 -7.22 16.68
C ASP A 173 -4.79 -8.22 17.29
N ILE A 174 -4.84 -9.50 16.88
CA ILE A 174 -3.99 -10.56 17.44
C ILE A 174 -2.52 -10.31 17.10
N HIS A 175 -2.26 -9.74 15.93
CA HIS A 175 -0.91 -9.33 15.53
C HIS A 175 -0.33 -8.29 16.50
N LYS A 176 -1.15 -7.38 17.03
CA LYS A 176 -0.72 -6.42 18.04
C LYS A 176 -0.34 -7.13 19.33
N LEU A 177 -1.10 -8.14 19.77
CA LEU A 177 -0.76 -8.94 20.97
C LEU A 177 0.59 -9.66 20.85
N LEU A 178 0.92 -10.14 19.66
CA LEU A 178 2.21 -10.81 19.38
C LEU A 178 3.38 -9.83 19.26
N LEU A 179 3.09 -8.59 18.87
CA LEU A 179 4.06 -7.51 18.69
C LEU A 179 4.04 -6.50 19.84
N PHE A 180 3.21 -6.71 20.88
CA PHE A 180 2.95 -5.72 21.92
C PHE A 180 4.23 -5.48 22.71
N SER A 181 4.85 -4.33 22.43
CA SER A 181 5.84 -3.71 23.30
C SER A 181 5.41 -2.26 23.51
N PRO A 182 5.58 -1.68 24.72
CA PRO A 182 5.34 -0.26 24.95
C PRO A 182 6.11 0.65 23.97
N LEU A 183 7.21 0.13 23.41
CA LEU A 183 8.02 0.79 22.40
C LEU A 183 7.30 0.92 21.05
N LEU A 184 6.48 -0.07 20.66
CA LEU A 184 5.75 -0.09 19.39
C LEU A 184 4.47 0.76 19.43
N ASP A 185 3.83 0.90 20.59
CA ASP A 185 2.69 1.83 20.76
C ASP A 185 3.13 3.31 20.66
N ALA A 186 4.36 3.62 21.09
CA ALA A 186 4.96 4.94 20.94
C ALA A 186 5.37 5.25 19.49
N MET A 187 5.53 4.22 18.66
CA MET A 187 5.86 4.30 17.24
C MET A 187 4.55 4.40 16.46
N ARG A 188 4.05 5.60 16.17
CA ARG A 188 2.86 5.78 15.32
C ARG A 188 3.09 5.16 13.93
N LEU A 189 2.74 3.89 13.75
CA LEU A 189 2.94 3.10 12.52
C LEU A 189 1.88 3.38 11.43
N GLY A 190 1.15 4.50 11.54
CA GLY A 190 0.13 4.91 10.57
C GLY A 190 -1.19 4.15 10.70
N ALA A 191 -2.18 4.60 9.93
CA ALA A 191 -3.50 4.01 9.79
C ALA A 191 -3.51 2.79 8.85
N PHE A 192 -2.56 2.72 7.90
CA PHE A 192 -2.42 1.59 7.00
C PHE A 192 -1.71 0.39 7.66
N ASP A 193 -2.45 -0.44 8.39
CA ASP A 193 -1.90 -1.68 8.96
C ASP A 193 -1.41 -2.65 7.87
N PRO A 194 -0.10 -2.96 7.78
CA PRO A 194 0.43 -3.88 6.77
C PRO A 194 -0.21 -5.28 6.80
N PHE A 195 -0.65 -5.75 7.98
CA PHE A 195 -1.23 -7.09 8.15
C PHE A 195 -2.62 -7.18 7.49
N GLY A 196 -3.43 -6.12 7.62
CA GLY A 196 -4.72 -6.01 6.92
C GLY A 196 -4.55 -5.72 5.42
N TRP A 197 -3.78 -4.69 5.08
CA TRP A 197 -3.73 -4.17 3.71
C TRP A 197 -3.03 -5.09 2.70
N GLN A 198 -2.17 -6.00 3.16
CA GLN A 198 -1.46 -6.92 2.26
C GLN A 198 -2.40 -7.86 1.50
N LEU A 199 -3.58 -8.20 2.03
CA LEU A 199 -4.52 -9.08 1.34
C LEU A 199 -4.97 -8.48 0.01
N ILE A 200 -5.35 -7.20 0.03
CA ILE A 200 -5.80 -6.46 -1.16
C ILE A 200 -4.69 -6.42 -2.22
N PHE A 201 -3.47 -6.13 -1.79
CA PHE A 201 -2.30 -6.09 -2.67
C PHE A 201 -1.97 -7.47 -3.27
N VAL A 202 -1.98 -8.53 -2.45
CA VAL A 202 -1.70 -9.91 -2.88
C VAL A 202 -2.78 -10.42 -3.85
N LEU A 203 -4.06 -10.14 -3.59
CA LEU A 203 -5.16 -10.47 -4.51
C LEU A 203 -4.99 -9.77 -5.86
N GLY A 204 -4.68 -8.47 -5.84
CA GLY A 204 -4.33 -7.72 -7.04
C GLY A 204 -3.18 -8.39 -7.80
N MET A 205 -2.07 -8.67 -7.11
CA MET A 205 -0.87 -9.30 -7.69
C MET A 205 -1.16 -10.66 -8.29
N TYR A 206 -1.95 -11.49 -7.62
CA TYR A 206 -2.39 -12.79 -8.13
C TYR A 206 -3.16 -12.65 -9.45
N LEU A 207 -4.14 -11.75 -9.50
CA LEU A 207 -4.91 -11.51 -10.72
C LEU A 207 -4.04 -10.93 -11.85
N GLY A 208 -3.11 -10.04 -11.51
CA GLY A 208 -2.11 -9.52 -12.45
C GLY A 208 -1.20 -10.61 -13.02
N TYR A 209 -0.71 -11.51 -12.17
CA TYR A 209 0.08 -12.68 -12.58
C TYR A 209 -0.72 -13.63 -13.49
N ARG A 210 -2.00 -13.88 -13.17
CA ARG A 210 -2.90 -14.70 -14.00
C ARG A 210 -3.17 -14.07 -15.35
N ARG A 211 -3.37 -12.75 -15.40
CA ARG A 211 -3.51 -11.97 -16.64
C ARG A 211 -2.24 -12.04 -17.48
N PHE A 212 -1.07 -11.94 -16.86
CA PHE A 212 0.22 -12.12 -17.53
C PHE A 212 0.34 -13.50 -18.20
N GLN A 213 0.04 -14.58 -17.47
CA GLN A 213 0.07 -15.94 -18.00
C GLN A 213 -0.89 -16.16 -19.18
N ARG A 214 -2.02 -15.46 -19.21
CA ARG A 214 -3.02 -15.54 -20.30
C ARG A 214 -2.70 -14.66 -21.50
N GLY A 215 -1.47 -14.13 -21.60
CA GLY A 215 -1.07 -13.25 -22.70
C GLY A 215 -1.81 -11.90 -22.69
N GLY A 216 -2.32 -11.46 -21.54
CA GLY A 216 -2.88 -10.11 -21.32
C GLY A 216 -4.38 -10.06 -21.38
N ARG A 217 -5.01 -11.20 -21.72
CA ARG A 217 -6.46 -11.37 -21.69
C ARG A 217 -6.99 -11.21 -20.26
N PRO A 218 -8.11 -10.50 -20.07
CA PRO A 218 -8.71 -10.36 -18.75
C PRO A 218 -9.01 -11.73 -18.13
N THR A 219 -8.92 -11.79 -16.81
CA THR A 219 -9.41 -12.95 -16.07
C THR A 219 -10.93 -12.97 -16.19
N THR A 220 -11.47 -13.91 -16.96
CA THR A 220 -12.89 -14.22 -16.96
C THR A 220 -13.29 -14.67 -15.56
N LEU A 221 -13.97 -13.80 -14.81
CA LEU A 221 -14.68 -14.19 -13.61
C LEU A 221 -15.88 -15.03 -14.03
N SER A 222 -16.05 -16.22 -13.44
CA SER A 222 -17.28 -16.97 -13.65
C SER A 222 -18.43 -16.22 -12.98
N TRP A 223 -19.60 -16.23 -13.61
CA TRP A 223 -20.82 -15.60 -13.06
C TRP A 223 -21.15 -16.09 -11.64
N SER A 224 -20.78 -17.33 -11.31
CA SER A 224 -20.90 -17.89 -9.96
C SER A 224 -20.04 -17.17 -8.90
N LEU A 225 -18.84 -16.69 -9.26
CA LEU A 225 -17.99 -15.92 -8.34
C LEU A 225 -18.49 -14.48 -8.17
N LEU A 226 -19.06 -13.90 -9.22
CA LEU A 226 -19.70 -12.59 -9.15
C LEU A 226 -20.97 -12.64 -8.29
N ALA A 227 -21.75 -13.72 -8.40
CA ALA A 227 -22.95 -13.94 -7.60
C ALA A 227 -22.65 -14.06 -6.09
N ILE A 228 -21.55 -14.72 -5.73
CA ILE A 228 -21.09 -14.82 -4.33
C ILE A 228 -20.62 -13.45 -3.82
N ALA A 229 -19.89 -12.68 -4.65
CA ALA A 229 -19.41 -11.34 -4.28
C ALA A 229 -20.55 -10.31 -4.17
N SER A 230 -21.66 -10.50 -4.88
CA SER A 230 -22.86 -9.64 -4.76
C SER A 230 -23.80 -10.02 -3.61
N ALA A 231 -23.54 -11.14 -2.94
CA ALA A 231 -24.38 -11.65 -1.84
C ALA A 231 -23.80 -11.37 -0.44
N MET A 232 -22.66 -10.66 -0.37
CA MET A 232 -22.03 -10.15 0.86
C MET A 232 -22.18 -8.63 0.90
#